data_AF-A0A2V3DMK6-F1
#
_entry.id   AF-A0A2V3DMK6-F1
#
_cell.length_a   1.000
_cell.length_b   1.000
_cell.length_c   1.000
_cell.angle_alpha   90.00
_cell.angle_beta   90.00
_cell.angle_gamma   90.00
#
_symmetry.space_group_name_H-M   'P 1'
#
loop_
_entity.id
_entity.type
_entity.pdbx_description
1 polymer ?
#
loop_
_entity_poly.entity_id
_entity_poly.type
_entity_poly.pdbx_seq_one_letter_code
_entity_poly.pdbx_strand_id
1 'polypeptide(L)'
;MAGWEISRHPEWEMMYEAGLTVREIADRCHQNRNTVDRHLKIREYYLPGLRARHKTAFAARDPDSPSTTWRRRLKEAQDFLDAHGRLPHHDGDATEESLHAWISFQRRAHHHGALSTPKLVLLRSLPGWEASSREQRLDERWLSRLTQFKDYLTATDQLPRYKNYETEHEHTLGVWLHTQHQKRAEKTLQPWRYEALKATHPDWRSRT
;
A
#
# COMPACT_ATOMS: atom_id res chain seq x y z
N MET A 1 27.22 38.57 -27.87
CA MET A 1 26.74 37.20 -27.64
C MET A 1 27.06 36.84 -26.21
N ALA A 2 26.08 36.85 -25.30
CA ALA A 2 26.33 36.45 -23.91
C ALA A 2 26.69 34.96 -23.89
N GLY A 3 27.94 34.66 -23.55
CA GLY A 3 28.47 33.31 -23.43
C GLY A 3 27.66 32.49 -22.43
N TRP A 4 27.61 31.19 -22.65
CA TRP A 4 26.90 30.22 -21.80
C TRP A 4 27.48 30.10 -20.39
N GLU A 5 28.44 30.96 -20.02
CA GLU A 5 29.04 31.09 -18.69
C GLU A 5 28.03 31.60 -17.65
N ILE A 6 27.18 32.57 -18.02
CA ILE A 6 26.13 33.14 -17.15
C ILE A 6 24.81 32.43 -17.44
N SER A 7 24.17 31.86 -16.40
CA SER A 7 22.87 31.22 -16.58
C SER A 7 21.83 32.25 -16.99
N ARG A 8 21.07 31.93 -18.04
CA ARG A 8 19.86 32.68 -18.39
C ARG A 8 18.66 32.29 -17.53
N HIS A 9 18.73 31.14 -16.88
CA HIS A 9 17.68 30.57 -16.03
C HIS A 9 18.31 29.90 -14.81
N PRO A 10 18.94 30.67 -13.89
CA PRO A 10 19.53 30.12 -12.67
C PRO A 10 18.48 29.41 -11.80
N GLU A 11 17.22 29.82 -11.88
CA GLU A 11 16.11 29.19 -11.17
C GLU A 11 15.88 27.73 -11.59
N TRP A 12 16.14 27.35 -12.85
CA TRP A 12 16.01 25.95 -13.28
C TRP A 12 17.10 25.07 -12.69
N GLU A 13 18.33 25.58 -12.59
CA GLU A 13 19.46 24.88 -11.97
C GLU A 13 19.19 24.65 -10.48
N MET A 14 18.74 25.68 -9.76
CA MET A 14 18.38 25.59 -8.34
C MET A 14 17.28 24.56 -8.08
N MET A 15 16.20 24.57 -8.87
CA MET A 15 15.11 23.60 -8.73
C MET A 15 15.60 22.17 -9.04
N TYR A 16 16.46 22.02 -10.04
CA TYR A 16 17.02 20.73 -10.41
C TYR A 16 17.95 20.19 -9.32
N GLU A 17 18.84 21.02 -8.75
CA GLU A 17 19.66 20.62 -7.60
C GLU A 17 18.82 20.23 -6.38
N ALA A 18 17.67 20.89 -6.17
CA ALA A 18 16.72 20.54 -5.12
C ALA A 18 15.94 19.23 -5.39
N GLY A 19 16.24 18.52 -6.49
CA GLY A 19 15.63 17.24 -6.80
C GLY A 19 14.27 17.36 -7.50
N LEU A 20 13.95 18.49 -8.14
CA LEU A 20 12.81 18.57 -9.06
C LEU A 20 13.21 18.03 -10.43
N THR A 21 12.31 17.24 -11.02
CA THR A 21 12.51 16.72 -12.37
C THR A 21 12.32 17.81 -13.42
N VAL A 22 12.91 17.63 -14.60
CA VAL A 22 12.73 18.54 -15.75
C VAL A 22 11.25 18.82 -16.07
N ARG A 23 10.39 17.81 -15.89
CA ARG A 23 8.94 17.96 -16.08
C ARG A 23 8.34 18.91 -15.04
N GLU A 24 8.65 18.69 -13.77
CA GLU A 24 8.15 19.54 -12.68
C GLU A 24 8.64 20.99 -12.82
N ILE A 25 9.89 21.20 -13.23
CA ILE A 25 10.44 22.53 -13.50
C ILE A 25 9.71 23.19 -14.68
N ALA A 26 9.50 22.45 -15.77
CA ALA A 26 8.78 22.93 -16.95
C ALA A 26 7.32 23.31 -16.61
N ASP A 27 6.60 22.45 -15.89
CA ASP A 27 5.23 22.71 -15.45
C ASP A 27 5.16 23.95 -14.52
N ARG A 28 6.11 24.08 -13.58
CA ARG A 28 6.12 25.17 -12.59
C ARG A 28 6.56 26.52 -13.15
N CYS A 29 7.41 26.51 -14.17
CA CYS A 29 7.87 27.74 -14.83
C CYS A 29 7.06 28.06 -16.10
N HIS A 30 6.05 27.24 -16.43
CA HIS A 30 5.28 27.31 -17.68
C HIS A 30 6.17 27.32 -18.94
N GLN A 31 7.21 26.49 -18.94
CA GLN A 31 8.21 26.41 -20.01
C GLN A 31 8.13 25.12 -20.78
N ASN A 32 8.69 25.11 -22.00
CA ASN A 32 8.80 23.89 -22.77
C ASN A 32 9.83 22.92 -22.16
N ARG A 33 9.43 21.68 -21.93
CA ARG A 33 10.27 20.63 -21.32
C ARG A 33 11.58 20.40 -22.07
N ASN A 34 11.58 20.46 -23.41
CA ASN A 34 12.78 20.26 -24.22
C ASN A 34 13.77 21.43 -24.05
N THR A 35 13.25 22.65 -23.85
CA THR A 35 14.08 23.83 -23.58
C THR A 35 14.78 23.70 -22.23
N VAL A 36 14.04 23.28 -21.19
CA VAL A 36 14.61 23.05 -19.85
C VAL A 36 15.62 21.91 -19.87
N ASP A 37 15.31 20.78 -20.52
CA ASP A 37 16.24 19.64 -20.66
C ASP A 37 17.55 20.05 -21.35
N ARG A 38 17.44 20.78 -22.46
CA ARG A 38 18.59 21.26 -23.22
C ARG A 38 19.45 22.21 -22.37
N HIS A 39 18.83 23.14 -21.65
CA HIS A 39 19.53 24.07 -20.76
C HIS A 39 20.32 23.33 -19.68
N LEU A 40 19.68 22.40 -18.97
CA LEU A 40 20.33 21.63 -17.90
C LEU A 40 21.46 20.72 -18.41
N LYS A 41 21.31 20.14 -19.61
CA LYS A 41 22.39 19.36 -20.26
C LYS A 41 23.61 20.22 -20.57
N ILE A 42 23.40 21.43 -21.11
CA ILE A 42 24.49 22.36 -21.37
C ILE A 42 25.12 22.79 -20.04
N ARG A 43 24.32 22.97 -18.99
CA ARG A 43 24.84 23.41 -17.69
C ARG A 43 25.65 22.38 -16.94
N GLU A 44 25.38 21.08 -17.09
CA GLU A 44 26.24 20.03 -16.54
C GLU A 44 27.71 20.15 -17.03
N TYR A 45 27.94 20.68 -18.24
CA TYR A 45 29.30 20.93 -18.75
C TYR A 45 30.03 22.05 -17.98
N TYR A 46 29.30 23.08 -17.56
CA TYR A 46 29.86 24.24 -16.85
C TYR A 46 29.81 24.10 -15.31
N LEU A 47 28.89 23.28 -14.79
CA LEU A 47 28.72 22.97 -13.38
C LEU A 47 28.76 21.44 -13.18
N PRO A 48 29.96 20.83 -13.21
CA PRO A 48 30.09 19.39 -13.09
C PRO A 48 29.54 18.90 -11.75
N GLY A 49 28.69 17.87 -11.80
CA GLY A 49 28.06 17.27 -10.62
C GLY A 49 26.66 17.81 -10.30
N LEU A 50 26.14 18.75 -11.08
CA LEU A 50 24.75 19.23 -11.00
C LEU A 50 23.76 18.06 -11.04
N ARG A 51 23.95 17.11 -11.98
CA ARG A 51 23.09 15.91 -12.08
C ARG A 51 23.26 14.94 -10.91
N ALA A 52 24.47 14.84 -10.36
CA ALA A 52 24.73 13.98 -9.20
C ALA A 52 24.01 14.52 -7.96
N ARG A 53 24.08 15.84 -7.72
CA ARG A 53 23.35 16.52 -6.65
C ARG A 53 21.84 16.37 -6.81
N HIS A 54 21.30 16.60 -8.01
CA HIS A 54 19.90 16.31 -8.33
C HIS A 54 19.53 14.87 -7.99
N LYS A 55 20.34 13.87 -8.37
CA LYS A 55 20.06 12.46 -8.05
C LYS A 55 19.99 12.21 -6.55
N THR A 56 20.91 12.78 -5.78
CA THR A 56 20.91 12.66 -4.31
C THR A 56 19.68 13.31 -3.69
N ALA A 57 19.36 14.55 -4.09
CA ALA A 57 18.18 15.25 -3.61
C ALA A 57 16.86 14.58 -4.03
N PHE A 58 16.80 14.06 -5.25
CA PHE A 58 15.66 13.31 -5.77
C PHE A 58 15.47 11.97 -5.04
N ALA A 59 16.55 11.28 -4.69
CA ALA A 59 16.49 10.06 -3.89
C ALA A 59 16.11 10.33 -2.43
N ALA A 60 16.42 11.52 -1.90
CA ALA A 60 15.99 11.98 -0.60
C ALA A 60 14.52 12.45 -0.58
N ARG A 61 13.93 12.81 -1.74
CA ARG A 61 12.49 13.00 -1.88
C ARG A 61 11.81 11.65 -1.68
N ASP A 62 10.79 11.65 -0.82
CA ASP A 62 9.97 10.49 -0.43
C ASP A 62 9.94 9.41 -1.54
N PRO A 63 10.58 8.24 -1.30
CA PRO A 63 10.74 7.21 -2.33
C PRO A 63 9.40 6.62 -2.77
N ASP A 64 8.33 6.88 -2.01
CA ASP A 64 6.98 6.44 -2.29
C ASP A 64 6.10 7.54 -2.95
N SER A 65 6.70 8.62 -3.47
CA SER A 65 5.98 9.65 -4.23
C SER A 65 5.27 9.06 -5.46
N PRO A 66 4.04 9.49 -5.81
CA PRO A 66 3.27 8.97 -6.93
C PRO A 66 3.96 9.27 -8.28
N SER A 67 4.64 8.24 -8.81
CA SER A 67 5.34 8.30 -10.10
C SER A 67 4.40 8.54 -11.29
N THR A 68 4.94 8.91 -12.45
CA THR A 68 4.13 9.08 -13.66
C THR A 68 3.38 7.79 -14.03
N THR A 69 4.05 6.64 -13.93
CA THR A 69 3.43 5.33 -14.17
C THR A 69 2.32 5.03 -13.17
N TRP A 70 2.53 5.37 -11.88
CA TRP A 70 1.52 5.19 -10.85
C TRP A 70 0.27 6.03 -11.12
N ARG A 71 0.46 7.32 -11.49
CA ARG A 71 -0.66 8.21 -11.84
C ARG A 71 -1.41 7.74 -13.09
N ARG A 72 -0.71 7.17 -14.07
CA ARG A 72 -1.34 6.57 -15.25
C ARG A 72 -2.22 5.38 -14.85
N ARG A 73 -1.74 4.47 -14.00
CA ARG A 73 -2.53 3.34 -13.50
C ARG A 73 -3.74 3.78 -12.68
N LEU A 74 -3.60 4.82 -11.86
CA LEU A 74 -4.72 5.43 -11.15
C LEU A 74 -5.79 5.93 -12.13
N LYS A 75 -5.36 6.61 -13.21
CA LYS A 75 -6.27 7.08 -14.24
C LYS A 75 -6.97 5.93 -14.97
N GLU A 76 -6.24 4.89 -15.37
CA GLU A 76 -6.84 3.68 -15.96
C GLU A 76 -7.90 3.04 -15.04
N ALA A 77 -7.65 3.02 -13.72
CA ALA A 77 -8.63 2.51 -12.75
C ALA A 77 -9.85 3.43 -12.58
N GLN A 78 -9.67 4.77 -12.68
CA GLN A 78 -10.77 5.74 -12.68
C GLN A 78 -11.62 5.59 -13.95
N ASP A 79 -10.97 5.55 -15.12
CA ASP A 79 -11.64 5.39 -16.41
C ASP A 79 -12.44 4.06 -16.45
N PHE A 80 -11.90 2.98 -15.86
CA PHE A 80 -12.64 1.71 -15.71
C PHE A 80 -13.86 1.84 -14.79
N LEU A 81 -13.71 2.52 -13.66
CA LEU A 81 -14.81 2.76 -12.73
C LEU A 81 -15.92 3.59 -13.39
N ASP A 82 -15.56 4.62 -14.15
CA ASP A 82 -16.50 5.46 -14.88
C ASP A 82 -17.23 4.67 -15.98
N ALA A 83 -16.52 3.78 -16.67
CA ALA A 83 -17.10 2.95 -17.74
C ALA A 83 -18.00 1.82 -17.23
N HIS A 84 -17.64 1.16 -16.13
CA HIS A 84 -18.30 -0.05 -15.66
C HIS A 84 -19.10 0.13 -14.35
N GLY A 85 -18.98 1.27 -13.68
CA GLY A 85 -19.62 1.54 -12.38
C GLY A 85 -19.11 0.67 -11.23
N ARG A 86 -18.01 -0.07 -11.44
CA ARG A 86 -17.41 -0.99 -10.47
C ARG A 86 -15.89 -0.98 -10.57
N LEU A 87 -15.23 -1.43 -9.51
CA LEU A 87 -13.78 -1.65 -9.55
C LEU A 87 -13.41 -2.93 -10.32
N PRO A 88 -12.18 -2.98 -10.88
CA PRO A 88 -11.62 -4.18 -11.52
C PRO A 88 -11.60 -5.41 -10.61
N HIS A 89 -11.95 -6.56 -11.17
CA HIS A 89 -11.95 -7.87 -10.53
C HIS A 89 -10.89 -8.80 -11.14
N HIS A 90 -10.49 -9.84 -10.39
CA HIS A 90 -9.47 -10.80 -10.85
C HIS A 90 -9.96 -11.77 -11.94
N ASP A 91 -11.27 -11.83 -12.17
CA ASP A 91 -11.93 -12.78 -13.10
C ASP A 91 -12.21 -12.12 -14.47
N GLY A 92 -11.73 -10.88 -14.67
CA GLY A 92 -11.94 -10.13 -15.90
C GLY A 92 -10.93 -10.46 -17.00
N ASP A 93 -10.84 -9.57 -17.99
CA ASP A 93 -9.81 -9.65 -19.02
C ASP A 93 -8.39 -9.38 -18.44
N ALA A 94 -7.35 -9.62 -19.24
CA ALA A 94 -5.97 -9.43 -18.80
C ALA A 94 -5.66 -7.98 -18.35
N THR A 95 -6.40 -6.98 -18.85
CA THR A 95 -6.24 -5.57 -18.46
C THR A 95 -6.90 -5.33 -17.10
N GLU A 96 -8.11 -5.86 -16.90
CA GLU A 96 -8.86 -5.80 -15.65
C GLU A 96 -8.10 -6.53 -14.53
N GLU A 97 -7.55 -7.72 -14.81
CA GLU A 97 -6.72 -8.48 -13.87
C GLU A 97 -5.47 -7.67 -13.46
N SER A 98 -4.80 -7.04 -14.43
CA SER A 98 -3.64 -6.19 -14.17
C SER A 98 -3.98 -4.99 -13.28
N LEU A 99 -5.13 -4.34 -13.52
CA LEU A 99 -5.61 -3.23 -12.70
C LEU A 99 -6.04 -3.71 -11.31
N HIS A 100 -6.70 -4.86 -11.21
CA HIS A 100 -7.08 -5.48 -9.94
C HIS A 100 -5.85 -5.78 -9.07
N ALA A 101 -4.80 -6.36 -9.67
CA ALA A 101 -3.54 -6.63 -9.00
C ALA A 101 -2.85 -5.32 -8.54
N TRP A 102 -2.87 -4.28 -9.37
CA TRP A 102 -2.32 -2.97 -9.01
C TRP A 102 -3.03 -2.33 -7.82
N ILE A 103 -4.37 -2.30 -7.82
CA ILE A 103 -5.19 -1.81 -6.69
C ILE A 103 -4.89 -2.62 -5.42
N SER A 104 -4.80 -3.95 -5.55
CA SER A 104 -4.47 -4.85 -4.45
C SER A 104 -3.08 -4.58 -3.84
N PHE A 105 -2.10 -4.23 -4.67
CA PHE A 105 -0.79 -3.81 -4.18
C PHE A 105 -0.86 -2.50 -3.40
N GLN A 106 -1.62 -1.51 -3.86
CA GLN A 106 -1.80 -0.24 -3.13
C GLN A 106 -2.48 -0.45 -1.78
N ARG A 107 -3.51 -1.31 -1.72
CA ARG A 107 -4.18 -1.69 -0.47
C ARG A 107 -3.21 -2.31 0.53
N ARG A 108 -2.39 -3.26 0.09
CA ARG A 108 -1.37 -3.90 0.94
C ARG A 108 -0.37 -2.89 1.47
N ALA A 109 0.12 -1.99 0.61
CA ALA A 109 1.03 -0.92 1.03
C ALA A 109 0.38 0.03 2.05
N HIS A 110 -0.91 0.37 1.90
CA HIS A 110 -1.66 1.16 2.89
C HIS A 110 -1.78 0.43 4.24
N HIS A 111 -2.14 -0.86 4.23
CA HIS A 111 -2.25 -1.65 5.46
C HIS A 111 -0.92 -1.78 6.21
N HIS A 112 0.22 -1.88 5.49
CA HIS A 112 1.55 -1.90 6.12
C HIS A 112 2.09 -0.52 6.49
N GLY A 113 1.31 0.56 6.31
CA GLY A 113 1.78 1.93 6.59
C GLY A 113 2.90 2.40 5.64
N ALA A 114 3.07 1.73 4.51
CA ALA A 114 4.13 2.01 3.52
C ALA A 114 3.65 2.96 2.40
N LEU A 115 2.39 3.37 2.41
CA LEU A 115 1.84 4.29 1.42
C LEU A 115 2.07 5.75 1.84
N SER A 116 2.66 6.54 0.95
CA SER A 116 2.87 7.97 1.18
C SER A 116 1.54 8.73 1.23
N THR A 117 1.50 9.81 2.01
CA THR A 117 0.34 10.70 2.11
C THR A 117 -0.17 11.18 0.73
N PRO A 118 0.68 11.57 -0.23
CA PRO A 118 0.22 11.95 -1.56
C PRO A 118 -0.50 10.83 -2.31
N LYS A 119 -0.04 9.57 -2.21
CA LYS A 119 -0.74 8.43 -2.83
C LYS A 119 -2.07 8.16 -2.15
N LEU A 120 -2.16 8.29 -0.83
CA LEU A 120 -3.42 8.13 -0.09
C LEU A 120 -4.46 9.14 -0.54
N VAL A 121 -4.09 10.42 -0.61
CA VAL A 121 -4.99 11.48 -1.07
C VAL A 121 -5.48 11.21 -2.49
N LEU A 122 -4.60 10.74 -3.38
CA LEU A 122 -4.99 10.41 -4.75
C LEU A 122 -5.88 9.16 -4.84
N LEU A 123 -5.62 8.12 -4.05
CA LEU A 123 -6.45 6.90 -4.04
C LEU A 123 -7.84 7.11 -3.48
N ARG A 124 -8.03 8.07 -2.56
CA ARG A 124 -9.36 8.46 -2.05
C ARG A 124 -10.35 8.88 -3.15
N SER A 125 -9.86 9.23 -4.34
CA SER A 125 -10.72 9.49 -5.51
C SER A 125 -11.39 8.25 -6.08
N LEU A 126 -10.94 7.03 -5.72
CA LEU A 126 -11.52 5.77 -6.18
C LEU A 126 -12.49 5.21 -5.12
N PRO A 127 -13.81 5.45 -5.20
CA PRO A 127 -14.75 4.88 -4.23
C PRO A 127 -14.66 3.35 -4.16
N GLY A 128 -14.65 2.79 -2.94
CA GLY A 128 -14.53 1.36 -2.69
C GLY A 128 -13.09 0.81 -2.80
N TRP A 129 -12.08 1.65 -3.06
CA TRP A 129 -10.69 1.19 -3.13
C TRP A 129 -10.17 0.66 -1.80
N GLU A 130 -10.69 1.09 -0.65
CA GLU A 130 -10.29 0.58 0.67
C GLU A 130 -10.97 -0.76 1.02
N ALA A 131 -12.04 -1.12 0.32
CA ALA A 131 -12.78 -2.36 0.56
C ALA A 131 -12.00 -3.56 -0.02
N SER A 132 -11.20 -4.21 0.82
CA SER A 132 -10.53 -5.46 0.50
C SER A 132 -11.51 -6.62 0.65
N SER A 133 -12.23 -6.97 -0.41
CA SER A 133 -13.20 -8.08 -0.42
C SER A 133 -12.63 -9.41 0.09
N ARG A 134 -11.32 -9.67 -0.04
CA ARG A 134 -10.69 -10.90 0.46
C ARG A 134 -10.24 -10.80 1.92
N GLU A 135 -9.59 -9.72 2.32
CA GLU A 135 -9.11 -9.57 3.70
C GLU A 135 -10.27 -9.30 4.65
N GLN A 136 -11.24 -8.47 4.24
CA GLN A 136 -12.52 -8.34 4.97
C GLN A 136 -13.23 -9.69 5.08
N ARG A 137 -13.32 -10.49 4.02
CA ARG A 137 -13.90 -11.86 4.13
C ARG A 137 -13.11 -12.77 5.07
N LEU A 138 -11.78 -12.67 5.08
CA LEU A 138 -10.94 -13.45 6.01
C LEU A 138 -11.09 -12.96 7.45
N ASP A 139 -11.24 -11.66 7.66
CA ASP A 139 -11.46 -11.03 8.96
C ASP A 139 -12.87 -11.29 9.49
N GLU A 140 -13.90 -11.18 8.64
CA GLU A 140 -15.28 -11.59 8.92
C GLU A 140 -15.37 -13.07 9.27
N ARG A 141 -14.71 -13.93 8.49
CA ARG A 141 -14.64 -15.37 8.81
C ARG A 141 -13.91 -15.60 10.13
N TRP A 142 -12.87 -14.82 10.43
CA TRP A 142 -12.15 -14.91 11.70
C TRP A 142 -13.02 -14.45 12.87
N LEU A 143 -13.75 -13.34 12.73
CA LEU A 143 -14.70 -12.80 13.71
C LEU A 143 -15.88 -13.75 13.95
N SER A 144 -16.41 -14.35 12.88
CA SER A 144 -17.46 -15.38 12.97
C SER A 144 -16.98 -16.60 13.76
N ARG A 145 -15.72 -17.04 13.54
CA ARG A 145 -15.12 -18.12 14.33
C ARG A 145 -14.86 -17.73 15.78
N LEU A 146 -14.43 -16.49 16.03
CA LEU A 146 -14.30 -15.96 17.39
C LEU A 146 -15.66 -15.93 18.12
N THR A 147 -16.73 -15.59 17.42
CA THR A 147 -18.09 -15.58 17.98
C THR A 147 -18.54 -16.99 18.33
N GLN A 148 -18.39 -17.95 17.41
CA GLN A 148 -18.67 -19.38 17.70
C GLN A 148 -17.85 -19.90 18.89
N PHE A 149 -16.60 -19.46 19.01
CA PHE A 149 -15.76 -19.80 20.16
C PHE A 149 -16.28 -19.21 21.48
N LYS A 150 -16.77 -17.95 21.48
CA LYS A 150 -17.41 -17.32 22.64
C LYS A 150 -18.69 -18.04 23.06
N ASP A 151 -19.51 -18.41 22.09
CA ASP A 151 -20.76 -19.12 22.32
C ASP A 151 -20.49 -20.50 22.93
N TYR A 152 -19.49 -21.21 22.40
CA TYR A 152 -19.03 -22.50 22.95
C TYR A 152 -18.51 -22.36 24.40
N LEU A 153 -17.68 -21.35 24.67
CA LEU A 153 -17.20 -21.09 26.04
C LEU A 153 -18.35 -20.79 27.00
N THR A 154 -19.34 -20.04 26.57
CA THR A 154 -20.52 -19.71 27.40
C THR A 154 -21.36 -20.94 27.71
N ALA A 155 -21.43 -21.90 26.78
CA ALA A 155 -22.23 -23.11 26.92
C ALA A 155 -21.53 -24.22 27.74
N THR A 156 -20.21 -24.35 27.63
CA THR A 156 -19.46 -25.51 28.14
C THR A 156 -18.44 -25.15 29.23
N ASP A 157 -18.09 -23.86 29.38
CA ASP A 157 -17.04 -23.33 30.27
C ASP A 157 -15.66 -24.00 30.08
N GLN A 158 -15.46 -24.69 28.94
CA GLN A 158 -14.25 -25.43 28.62
C GLN A 158 -13.67 -25.00 27.27
N LEU A 159 -12.34 -25.03 27.19
CA LEU A 159 -11.63 -24.79 25.93
C LEU A 159 -11.85 -25.95 24.95
N PRO A 160 -12.08 -25.66 23.64
CA PRO A 160 -12.29 -26.66 22.61
C PRO A 160 -11.02 -27.48 22.38
N ARG A 161 -11.19 -28.81 22.32
CA ARG A 161 -10.07 -29.75 22.24
C ARG A 161 -9.77 -30.13 20.79
N TYR A 162 -8.48 -30.24 20.47
CA TYR A 162 -8.02 -30.64 19.13
C TYR A 162 -8.01 -32.16 18.91
N LYS A 163 -7.64 -32.98 19.91
CA LYS A 163 -7.45 -34.44 19.74
C LYS A 163 -8.56 -35.32 20.32
N ASN A 164 -9.25 -34.89 21.38
CA ASN A 164 -10.30 -35.65 22.07
C ASN A 164 -11.57 -34.79 22.16
N TYR A 165 -12.18 -34.53 21.01
CA TYR A 165 -13.38 -33.71 20.88
C TYR A 165 -14.65 -34.57 20.97
N GLU A 166 -15.72 -34.01 21.53
CA GLU A 166 -17.04 -34.65 21.61
C GLU A 166 -17.91 -34.30 20.39
N THR A 167 -17.65 -33.16 19.74
CA THR A 167 -18.42 -32.70 18.58
C THR A 167 -17.53 -32.19 17.45
N GLU A 168 -18.00 -32.29 16.19
CA GLU A 168 -17.28 -31.72 15.04
C GLU A 168 -17.13 -30.19 15.13
N HIS A 169 -18.08 -29.53 15.80
CA HIS A 169 -18.02 -28.09 16.07
C HIS A 169 -16.84 -27.76 16.99
N GLU A 170 -16.66 -28.53 18.07
CA GLU A 170 -15.51 -28.43 18.97
C GLU A 170 -14.18 -28.68 18.24
N HIS A 171 -14.10 -29.74 17.42
CA HIS A 171 -12.90 -30.04 16.63
C HIS A 171 -12.50 -28.86 15.74
N THR A 172 -13.48 -28.26 15.04
CA THR A 172 -13.21 -27.14 14.13
C THR A 172 -12.69 -25.91 14.88
N LEU A 173 -13.24 -25.61 16.06
CA LEU A 173 -12.76 -24.55 16.92
C LEU A 173 -11.38 -24.87 17.50
N GLY A 174 -11.11 -26.12 17.86
CA GLY A 174 -9.80 -26.61 18.33
C GLY A 174 -8.70 -26.45 17.27
N VAL A 175 -8.97 -26.82 16.01
CA VAL A 175 -8.06 -26.61 14.86
C VAL A 175 -7.82 -25.12 14.63
N TRP A 176 -8.87 -24.31 14.70
CA TRP A 176 -8.77 -22.86 14.52
C TRP A 176 -7.91 -22.20 15.60
N LEU A 177 -8.10 -22.59 16.87
CA LEU A 177 -7.32 -22.11 18.02
C LEU A 177 -5.85 -22.56 17.91
N HIS A 178 -5.60 -23.81 17.53
CA HIS A 178 -4.24 -24.31 17.27
C HIS A 178 -3.52 -23.49 16.19
N THR A 179 -4.23 -23.13 15.11
CA THR A 179 -3.70 -22.25 14.05
C THR A 179 -3.33 -20.86 14.60
N GLN A 180 -4.12 -20.30 15.53
CA GLN A 180 -3.77 -19.01 16.15
C GLN A 180 -2.54 -19.12 17.06
N HIS A 181 -2.37 -20.25 17.75
CA HIS A 181 -1.17 -20.54 18.54
C HIS A 181 0.10 -20.61 17.67
N GLN A 182 0.03 -21.32 16.54
CA GLN A 182 1.14 -21.39 15.58
C GLN A 182 1.50 -20.00 15.06
N LYS A 183 0.52 -19.22 14.61
CA LYS A 183 0.76 -17.85 14.13
C LYS A 183 1.33 -16.91 15.20
N ARG A 184 0.97 -17.10 16.46
CA ARG A 184 1.59 -16.37 17.58
C ARG A 184 3.04 -16.81 17.77
N ALA A 185 3.33 -18.11 17.76
CA ALA A 185 4.69 -18.63 17.92
C ALA A 185 5.61 -18.14 16.79
N GLU A 186 5.09 -18.07 15.56
CA GLU A 186 5.75 -17.51 14.39
C GLU A 186 5.80 -15.97 14.37
N LYS A 187 5.16 -15.29 15.33
CA LYS A 187 5.01 -13.82 15.39
C LYS A 187 4.35 -13.20 14.14
N THR A 188 3.55 -13.97 13.41
CA THR A 188 2.81 -13.54 12.21
C THR A 188 1.35 -13.18 12.51
N LEU A 189 0.90 -13.32 13.76
CA LEU A 189 -0.45 -12.98 14.19
C LEU A 189 -0.65 -11.45 14.23
N GLN A 190 -1.73 -10.96 13.60
CA GLN A 190 -2.06 -9.55 13.61
C GLN A 190 -2.36 -9.05 15.05
N PRO A 191 -1.89 -7.85 15.44
CA PRO A 191 -2.05 -7.33 16.80
C PRO A 191 -3.50 -7.27 17.30
N TRP A 192 -4.44 -6.86 16.44
CA TRP A 192 -5.86 -6.75 16.82
C TRP A 192 -6.50 -8.13 17.10
N ARG A 193 -6.09 -9.19 16.37
CA ARG A 193 -6.55 -10.57 16.60
C ARG A 193 -6.05 -11.11 17.95
N TYR A 194 -4.83 -10.73 18.32
CA TYR A 194 -4.26 -11.07 19.62
C TYR A 194 -5.05 -10.43 20.77
N GLU A 195 -5.32 -9.11 20.70
CA GLU A 195 -6.10 -8.43 21.73
C GLU A 195 -7.54 -8.95 21.80
N ALA A 196 -8.18 -9.28 20.66
CA ALA A 196 -9.52 -9.85 20.64
C ALA A 196 -9.60 -11.25 21.30
N LEU A 197 -8.59 -12.11 21.10
CA LEU A 197 -8.51 -13.41 21.78
C LEU A 197 -8.23 -13.25 23.28
N LYS A 198 -7.31 -12.35 23.64
CA LYS A 198 -6.98 -12.02 25.03
C LYS A 198 -8.16 -11.45 25.79
N ALA A 199 -8.96 -10.60 25.16
CA ALA A 199 -10.20 -10.05 25.73
C ALA A 199 -11.29 -11.12 25.91
N THR A 200 -11.26 -12.19 25.12
CA THR A 200 -12.28 -13.25 25.16
C THR A 200 -12.03 -14.24 26.30
N HIS A 201 -10.79 -14.68 26.51
CA HIS A 201 -10.50 -15.63 27.59
C HIS A 201 -9.02 -15.53 28.02
N PRO A 202 -8.66 -14.96 29.18
CA PRO A 202 -7.26 -14.71 29.56
C PRO A 202 -6.33 -15.93 29.49
N ASP A 203 -6.88 -17.12 29.79
CA ASP A 203 -6.21 -18.43 29.78
C ASP A 203 -6.27 -19.14 28.41
N TRP A 204 -6.60 -18.43 27.32
CA TRP A 204 -6.47 -18.97 25.95
C TRP A 204 -5.03 -19.37 25.63
N ARG A 205 -4.07 -18.84 26.40
CA ARG A 205 -2.66 -19.23 26.41
C ARG A 205 -2.60 -20.64 26.99
N SER A 206 -2.44 -21.64 26.14
CA SER A 206 -2.15 -23.02 26.55
C SER A 206 -1.17 -22.99 27.72
N ARG A 207 -1.56 -23.56 28.88
CA ARG A 207 -0.66 -23.72 30.02
C ARG A 207 0.57 -24.48 29.51
N THR A 208 1.71 -23.80 29.50
CA THR A 208 3.02 -24.46 29.48
C THR A 208 3.13 -25.36 30.69
#